data_AF-A0A1B6HYD6-F1
#
_entry.id   AF-A0A1B6HYD6-F1
#
_cell.length_a   1.000
_cell.length_b   1.000
_cell.length_c   1.000
_cell.angle_alpha   90.00
_cell.angle_beta   90.00
_cell.angle_gamma   90.00
#
_symmetry.space_group_name_H-M   'P 1'
#
loop_
_entity.id
_entity.type
_entity.pdbx_description
1 polymer ?
#
loop_
_entity_poly.entity_id
_entity_poly.type
_entity_poly.pdbx_seq_one_letter_code
_entity_poly.pdbx_strand_id
1 'polypeptide(L)'
;MTNSSITQKSKGPAPTVDQINADRITQLANQYWAPHTKQNHLPFDRNVVTDIYIKEICGSKFAIRRTMMLEFSQYLENYLWPNYVTGLASHEHMMSIVVMLNEKFRERVPAWEAFKKRPENFPGFFQQMLEACLGVASLREKTALIVFLNHAFNSMEVELIREQVKRLVSLSMWVSLQEGRREQELKKAPKWRKFWMKINKRDSPETKQKLEWERKFLHRLMLNFIDTLEAIPSKGEVSGETIQYCERFLELMIDLEALLPTRRFFNTVLDDCHLVVRCYLAALPHRDDGNLFAQLLDVLKFYSRFEISDETGDPLTDHDMTQIHYNSITSLQKAAFAKFPDLRSFSLANVASVDTREALMKHFSSLSEDKLRAIATYLNLVPPTDKMEQENWFRFDSQFLLELLISRHERRTSQLEELNSMPLYPTEEIIWNENIVPTEYFSGEGCLALPKLNLQFLTLHDYLLRNLNLFRLESTYEIRQDIEDAISRLSPWKAEDGNAFFGGWARMAQPITNFAVVEVAKPNIGEKKPSRVRADVTVNLNVRSEIKVEWENLRKHDVCFLITVRPTLPIGTKFDARGPFLAQSGLLCVRGCEM
;
A
#
# COMPACT_ATOMS: atom_id res chain seq x y z
N MET A 1 -12.61 -16.35 -16.32
CA MET A 1 -11.13 -16.39 -16.25
C MET A 1 -10.59 -15.84 -17.56
N THR A 2 -10.60 -14.53 -17.71
CA THR A 2 -10.03 -13.82 -18.85
C THR A 2 -8.82 -13.06 -18.32
N ASN A 3 -7.65 -13.67 -18.48
CA ASN A 3 -6.37 -13.11 -18.08
C ASN A 3 -6.15 -11.76 -18.77
N SER A 4 -6.04 -10.69 -17.98
CA SER A 4 -5.35 -9.48 -18.40
C SER A 4 -3.87 -9.85 -18.56
N SER A 5 -3.46 -10.04 -19.81
CA SER A 5 -2.08 -10.28 -20.18
C SER A 5 -1.26 -9.01 -19.91
N ILE A 6 -0.69 -8.90 -18.71
CA ILE A 6 0.40 -7.98 -18.44
C ILE A 6 1.59 -8.51 -19.23
N THR A 7 1.84 -7.93 -20.39
CA THR A 7 3.00 -8.23 -21.23
C THR A 7 4.27 -8.04 -20.42
N GLN A 8 4.96 -9.14 -20.10
CA GLN A 8 6.32 -9.14 -19.57
C GLN A 8 7.23 -8.33 -20.51
N LYS A 9 7.56 -7.10 -20.12
CA LYS A 9 8.61 -6.33 -20.79
C LYS A 9 9.95 -6.89 -20.32
N SER A 10 10.53 -7.80 -21.10
CA SER A 10 11.91 -8.22 -20.91
C SER A 10 12.82 -6.98 -20.95
N LYS A 11 13.76 -6.85 -20.01
CA LYS A 11 14.90 -5.92 -20.16
C LYS A 11 15.55 -6.20 -21.51
N GLY A 12 15.46 -5.24 -22.44
CA GLY A 12 16.18 -5.31 -23.71
C GLY A 12 17.69 -5.42 -23.45
N PRO A 13 18.48 -5.95 -24.41
CA PRO A 13 19.92 -6.10 -24.24
C PRO A 13 20.59 -4.78 -23.83
N ALA A 14 21.56 -4.86 -22.91
CA ALA A 14 22.33 -3.71 -22.49
C ALA A 14 22.97 -3.02 -23.71
N PRO A 15 22.86 -1.70 -23.87
CA PRO A 15 23.38 -1.01 -25.03
C PRO A 15 24.90 -1.13 -25.12
N THR A 16 25.41 -1.23 -26.34
CA THR A 16 26.85 -1.17 -26.59
C THR A 16 27.39 0.22 -26.25
N VAL A 17 28.68 0.32 -25.92
CA VAL A 17 29.35 1.60 -25.61
C VAL A 17 29.13 2.63 -26.73
N ASP A 18 29.12 2.18 -27.99
CA ASP A 18 28.86 3.04 -29.15
C ASP A 18 27.42 3.59 -29.19
N GLN A 19 26.43 2.77 -28.79
CA GLN A 19 25.03 3.21 -28.68
C GLN A 19 24.83 4.21 -27.52
N ILE A 20 25.60 4.08 -26.44
CA ILE A 20 25.57 5.04 -25.32
C ILE A 20 26.20 6.36 -25.75
N ASN A 21 27.32 6.33 -26.48
CA ASN A 21 28.00 7.54 -26.96
C ASN A 21 27.21 8.28 -28.06
N ALA A 22 26.46 7.54 -28.88
CA ALA A 22 25.58 8.13 -29.89
C ALA A 22 24.27 8.68 -29.31
N ASP A 23 23.95 8.39 -28.04
CA ASP A 23 22.71 8.82 -27.42
C ASP A 23 22.68 10.34 -27.16
N ARG A 24 21.53 10.95 -27.44
CA ARG A 24 21.32 12.39 -27.27
C ARG A 24 21.54 12.87 -25.83
N ILE A 25 21.16 12.07 -24.81
CA ILE A 25 21.37 12.43 -23.40
C ILE A 25 22.87 12.48 -23.11
N THR A 26 23.63 11.50 -23.58
CA THR A 26 25.09 11.45 -23.39
C THR A 26 25.78 12.62 -24.05
N GLN A 27 25.36 12.99 -25.27
CA GLN A 27 25.91 14.16 -25.98
C GLN A 27 25.64 15.46 -25.22
N LEU A 28 24.41 15.66 -24.75
CA LEU A 28 24.07 16.83 -23.92
C LEU A 28 24.83 16.83 -22.60
N ALA A 29 24.94 15.67 -21.94
CA ALA A 29 25.71 15.54 -20.71
C ALA A 29 27.16 15.98 -20.93
N ASN A 30 27.81 15.49 -21.97
CA ASN A 30 29.20 15.83 -22.28
C ASN A 30 29.39 17.33 -22.58
N GLN A 31 28.38 18.01 -23.14
CA GLN A 31 28.42 19.43 -23.42
C GLN A 31 28.20 20.32 -22.19
N TYR A 32 27.45 19.85 -21.18
CA TYR A 32 26.90 20.74 -20.15
C TYR A 32 27.18 20.34 -18.70
N TRP A 33 27.25 19.05 -18.34
CA TRP A 33 27.31 18.65 -16.92
C TRP A 33 28.06 17.36 -16.58
N ALA A 34 28.49 16.58 -17.58
CA ALA A 34 29.15 15.31 -17.34
C ALA A 34 30.49 15.52 -16.59
N PRO A 35 30.80 14.70 -15.58
CA PRO A 35 31.93 14.94 -14.69
C PRO A 35 33.29 14.91 -15.41
N HIS A 36 33.41 14.12 -16.47
CA HIS A 36 34.65 13.93 -17.21
C HIS A 36 34.95 15.04 -18.24
N THR A 37 33.98 15.90 -18.59
CA THR A 37 34.14 17.00 -19.54
C THR A 37 34.11 18.39 -18.89
N LYS A 38 34.26 18.47 -17.57
CA LYS A 38 34.05 19.68 -16.75
C LYS A 38 34.77 20.94 -17.23
N GLN A 39 35.92 20.80 -17.91
CA GLN A 39 36.71 21.93 -18.39
C GLN A 39 36.06 22.67 -19.57
N ASN A 40 35.18 22.01 -20.32
CA ASN A 40 34.63 22.50 -21.59
C ASN A 40 33.09 22.63 -21.55
N HIS A 41 32.49 22.76 -20.36
CA HIS A 41 31.04 22.87 -20.23
C HIS A 41 30.53 24.23 -20.72
N LEU A 42 29.45 24.20 -21.48
CA LEU A 42 28.67 25.39 -21.84
C LEU A 42 27.94 25.96 -20.60
N PRO A 43 27.60 27.26 -20.59
CA PRO A 43 26.81 27.84 -19.51
C PRO A 43 25.42 27.20 -19.41
N PHE A 44 24.80 27.33 -18.24
CA PHE A 44 23.46 26.82 -18.00
C PHE A 44 22.43 27.40 -18.98
N ASP A 45 21.63 26.53 -19.58
CA ASP A 45 20.55 26.90 -20.47
C ASP A 45 19.25 26.20 -20.03
N ARG A 46 18.24 27.00 -19.74
CA ARG A 46 16.91 26.52 -19.31
C ARG A 46 16.23 25.70 -20.40
N ASN A 47 16.48 26.01 -21.67
CA ASN A 47 15.88 25.30 -22.79
C ASN A 47 16.34 23.84 -22.84
N VAL A 48 17.56 23.55 -22.39
CA VAL A 48 18.08 22.17 -22.31
C VAL A 48 17.26 21.34 -21.32
N VAL A 49 16.91 21.92 -20.16
CA VAL A 49 16.06 21.26 -19.16
C VAL A 49 14.66 21.00 -19.73
N THR A 50 14.05 22.02 -20.33
CA THR A 50 12.73 21.90 -20.98
C THR A 50 12.74 20.85 -22.08
N ASP A 51 13.77 20.84 -22.94
CA ASP A 51 13.92 19.89 -24.03
C ASP A 51 14.08 18.45 -23.53
N ILE A 52 14.90 18.22 -22.50
CA ILE A 52 15.08 16.90 -21.90
C ILE A 52 13.75 16.44 -21.29
N TYR A 53 13.08 17.29 -20.52
CA TYR A 53 11.82 16.93 -19.90
C TYR A 53 10.75 16.57 -20.94
N ILE A 54 10.53 17.42 -21.94
CA ILE A 54 9.48 17.20 -22.94
C ILE A 54 9.82 16.04 -23.88
N LYS A 55 11.02 16.02 -24.45
CA LYS A 55 11.38 15.06 -25.52
C LYS A 55 11.83 13.71 -24.96
N GLU A 56 12.58 13.71 -23.86
CA GLU A 56 13.19 12.48 -23.34
C GLU A 56 12.36 11.86 -22.21
N ILE A 57 11.87 12.64 -21.25
CA ILE A 57 11.08 12.11 -20.12
C ILE A 57 9.61 11.91 -20.54
N CYS A 58 8.91 12.97 -20.93
CA CYS A 58 7.51 12.89 -21.34
C CYS A 58 7.34 12.13 -22.67
N GLY A 59 8.20 12.40 -23.66
CA GLY A 59 8.17 11.74 -24.97
C GLY A 59 8.37 10.22 -24.90
N SER A 60 9.15 9.74 -23.94
CA SER A 60 9.32 8.29 -23.68
C SER A 60 8.29 7.71 -22.70
N LYS A 61 7.33 8.51 -22.22
CA LYS A 61 6.37 8.15 -21.16
C LYS A 61 7.04 7.70 -19.86
N PHE A 62 8.06 8.44 -19.43
CA PHE A 62 8.84 8.19 -18.21
C PHE A 62 9.57 6.84 -18.24
N ALA A 63 10.13 6.47 -19.39
CA ALA A 63 10.83 5.19 -19.52
C ALA A 63 12.07 5.15 -18.62
N ILE A 64 12.17 4.11 -17.77
CA ILE A 64 13.29 3.90 -16.82
C ILE A 64 14.65 4.08 -17.48
N ARG A 65 14.81 3.54 -18.70
CA ARG A 65 16.09 3.60 -19.39
C ARG A 65 16.56 5.04 -19.64
N ARG A 66 15.66 5.99 -19.92
CA ARG A 66 16.02 7.40 -20.09
C ARG A 66 16.36 8.05 -18.74
N THR A 67 15.60 7.73 -17.68
CA THR A 67 15.85 8.28 -16.33
C THR A 67 17.17 7.77 -15.75
N MET A 68 17.47 6.48 -15.90
CA MET A 68 18.76 5.88 -15.52
C MET A 68 19.94 6.55 -16.24
N MET A 69 19.83 6.85 -17.53
CA MET A 69 20.90 7.53 -18.27
C MET A 69 21.15 8.94 -17.74
N LEU A 70 20.08 9.67 -17.41
CA LEU A 70 20.20 11.01 -16.79
C LEU A 70 20.82 10.92 -15.40
N GLU A 71 20.40 9.97 -14.58
CA GLU A 71 20.95 9.75 -13.23
C GLU A 71 22.45 9.40 -13.29
N PHE A 72 22.82 8.43 -14.13
CA PHE A 72 24.22 8.00 -14.29
C PHE A 72 25.14 9.14 -14.76
N SER A 73 24.59 10.08 -15.55
CA SER A 73 25.32 11.28 -15.99
C SER A 73 25.44 12.38 -14.92
N GLN A 74 24.89 12.17 -13.71
CA GLN A 74 24.83 13.14 -12.60
C GLN A 74 24.03 14.41 -12.95
N TYR A 75 22.91 14.24 -13.67
CA TYR A 75 22.07 15.36 -14.12
C TYR A 75 21.53 16.21 -12.97
N LEU A 76 21.16 15.57 -11.84
CA LEU A 76 20.67 16.27 -10.65
C LEU A 76 21.75 17.14 -10.00
N GLU A 77 22.89 16.54 -9.71
CA GLU A 77 23.98 17.14 -8.93
C GLU A 77 24.72 18.23 -9.69
N ASN A 78 24.89 18.06 -11.00
CA ASN A 78 25.75 18.91 -11.80
C ASN A 78 24.98 19.92 -12.65
N TYR A 79 23.71 19.67 -12.98
CA TYR A 79 22.93 20.56 -13.87
C TYR A 79 21.64 21.10 -13.25
N LEU A 80 20.79 20.24 -12.69
CA LEU A 80 19.48 20.67 -12.21
C LEU A 80 19.57 21.48 -10.92
N TRP A 81 20.07 20.89 -9.83
CA TRP A 81 20.02 21.50 -8.51
C TRP A 81 20.92 22.76 -8.38
N PRO A 82 22.17 22.76 -8.91
CA PRO A 82 23.02 23.95 -8.87
C PRO A 82 22.40 25.20 -9.51
N ASN A 83 21.51 25.02 -10.48
CA ASN A 83 20.90 26.08 -11.29
C ASN A 83 19.41 26.30 -10.98
N TYR A 84 18.87 25.59 -9.98
CA TYR A 84 17.48 25.79 -9.55
C TYR A 84 17.39 27.06 -8.70
N VAL A 85 16.55 28.01 -9.12
CA VAL A 85 16.32 29.27 -8.41
C VAL A 85 14.82 29.44 -8.14
N THR A 86 14.49 29.59 -6.86
CA THR A 86 13.11 29.77 -6.39
C THR A 86 12.42 30.94 -7.11
N GLY A 87 11.21 30.72 -7.61
CA GLY A 87 10.41 31.74 -8.31
C GLY A 87 10.79 31.97 -9.77
N LEU A 88 11.95 31.48 -10.23
CA LEU A 88 12.36 31.57 -11.63
C LEU A 88 12.41 30.22 -12.35
N ALA A 89 12.50 29.12 -11.61
CA ALA A 89 12.54 27.76 -12.16
C ALA A 89 11.17 27.36 -12.73
N SER A 90 11.17 26.73 -13.90
CA SER A 90 9.95 26.29 -14.57
C SER A 90 9.39 24.99 -13.98
N HIS A 91 8.17 24.62 -14.39
CA HIS A 91 7.54 23.34 -14.01
C HIS A 91 8.39 22.15 -14.48
N GLU A 92 8.95 22.21 -15.69
CA GLU A 92 9.80 21.16 -16.25
C GLU A 92 11.09 20.96 -15.45
N HIS A 93 11.68 22.05 -14.93
CA HIS A 93 12.86 21.98 -14.07
C HIS A 93 12.52 21.31 -12.74
N MET A 94 11.41 21.71 -12.11
CA MET A 94 10.92 21.10 -10.87
C MET A 94 10.62 19.60 -11.08
N MET A 95 9.86 19.25 -12.11
CA MET A 95 9.51 17.85 -12.40
C MET A 95 10.74 17.01 -12.76
N SER A 96 11.72 17.56 -13.45
CA SER A 96 12.98 16.84 -13.73
C SER A 96 13.71 16.50 -12.43
N ILE A 97 13.72 17.39 -11.44
CA ILE A 97 14.30 17.12 -10.12
C ILE A 97 13.52 16.00 -9.41
N VAL A 98 12.18 16.07 -9.42
CA VAL A 98 11.29 15.04 -8.85
C VAL A 98 11.59 13.66 -9.45
N VAL A 99 11.67 13.56 -10.77
CA VAL A 99 11.95 12.30 -11.48
C VAL A 99 13.34 11.76 -11.13
N MET A 100 14.37 12.60 -11.11
CA MET A 100 15.73 12.18 -10.75
C MET A 100 15.80 11.70 -9.30
N LEU A 101 15.08 12.34 -8.38
CA LEU A 101 15.05 11.93 -6.99
C LEU A 101 14.37 10.56 -6.81
N ASN A 102 13.22 10.35 -7.46
CA ASN A 102 12.52 9.06 -7.42
C ASN A 102 13.39 7.94 -8.01
N GLU A 103 14.12 8.23 -9.10
CA GLU A 103 15.06 7.30 -9.72
C GLU A 103 16.19 6.92 -8.75
N LYS A 104 16.75 7.88 -8.00
CA LYS A 104 17.77 7.60 -6.99
C LYS A 104 17.27 6.68 -5.87
N PHE A 105 16.02 6.86 -5.42
CA PHE A 105 15.41 5.93 -4.47
C PHE A 105 15.20 4.54 -5.06
N ARG A 106 14.80 4.44 -6.33
CA ARG A 106 14.64 3.18 -7.06
C ARG A 106 15.96 2.40 -7.15
N GLU A 107 17.06 3.10 -7.44
CA GLU A 107 18.42 2.55 -7.51
C GLU A 107 19.11 2.41 -6.14
N ARG A 108 18.43 2.81 -5.05
CA ARG A 108 18.92 2.75 -3.66
C ARG A 108 20.24 3.52 -3.44
N VAL A 109 20.40 4.65 -4.11
CA VAL A 109 21.55 5.57 -3.94
C VAL A 109 21.17 6.79 -3.11
N PRO A 110 22.13 7.48 -2.47
CA PRO A 110 21.84 8.67 -1.65
C PRO A 110 21.13 9.78 -2.43
N ALA A 111 19.86 10.03 -2.11
CA ALA A 111 19.01 10.96 -2.86
C ALA A 111 19.13 12.42 -2.42
N TRP A 112 19.45 12.67 -1.13
CA TRP A 112 19.32 14.00 -0.52
C TRP A 112 20.61 14.84 -0.51
N GLU A 113 21.75 14.29 -0.94
CA GLU A 113 23.07 14.92 -0.79
C GLU A 113 23.21 16.25 -1.56
N ALA A 114 22.63 16.34 -2.76
CA ALA A 114 22.66 17.56 -3.55
C ALA A 114 21.98 18.73 -2.81
N PHE A 115 20.84 18.47 -2.19
CA PHE A 115 20.04 19.45 -1.45
C PHE A 115 20.72 19.87 -0.15
N LYS A 116 21.38 18.94 0.55
CA LYS A 116 22.17 19.27 1.76
C LYS A 116 23.33 20.22 1.46
N LYS A 117 23.98 20.07 0.30
CA LYS A 117 25.10 20.93 -0.12
C LYS A 117 24.69 22.35 -0.46
N ARG A 118 23.45 22.55 -0.95
CA ARG A 118 22.88 23.86 -1.33
C ARG A 118 21.41 23.94 -0.90
N PRO A 119 21.12 24.19 0.39
CA PRO A 119 19.77 24.08 0.93
C PRO A 119 18.88 25.30 0.63
N GLU A 120 19.43 26.39 0.12
CA GLU A 120 18.79 27.71 0.11
C GLU A 120 17.47 27.74 -0.68
N ASN A 121 17.42 27.03 -1.80
CA ASN A 121 16.25 26.97 -2.67
C ASN A 121 15.27 25.83 -2.34
N PHE A 122 15.60 24.95 -1.38
CA PHE A 122 14.78 23.78 -1.08
C PHE A 122 13.36 24.11 -0.59
N PRO A 123 13.16 25.10 0.31
CA PRO A 123 11.80 25.46 0.72
C PRO A 123 10.93 25.95 -0.44
N GLY A 124 11.51 26.70 -1.38
CA GLY A 124 10.84 27.19 -2.58
C GLY A 124 10.49 26.08 -3.56
N PHE A 125 11.44 25.19 -3.82
CA PHE A 125 11.23 23.96 -4.60
C PHE A 125 10.11 23.10 -4.02
N PHE A 126 10.15 22.85 -2.71
CA PHE A 126 9.14 22.03 -2.04
C PHE A 126 7.76 22.66 -2.13
N GLN A 127 7.65 23.98 -1.97
CA GLN A 127 6.38 24.70 -2.15
C GLN A 127 5.83 24.56 -3.58
N GLN A 128 6.68 24.74 -4.61
CA GLN A 128 6.28 24.56 -6.01
C GLN A 128 5.79 23.12 -6.28
N MET A 129 6.44 22.12 -5.67
CA MET A 129 6.03 20.72 -5.74
C MET A 129 4.66 20.48 -5.10
N LEU A 130 4.40 21.03 -3.91
CA LEU A 130 3.09 20.93 -3.25
C LEU A 130 1.98 21.58 -4.10
N GLU A 131 2.26 22.72 -4.72
CA GLU A 131 1.32 23.39 -5.63
C GLU A 131 1.04 22.52 -6.86
N ALA A 132 2.06 21.88 -7.43
CA ALA A 132 1.90 20.96 -8.56
C ALA A 132 1.07 19.71 -8.20
N CYS A 133 1.19 19.17 -6.98
CA CYS A 133 0.34 18.06 -6.50
C CYS A 133 -1.16 18.38 -6.56
N LEU A 134 -1.53 19.64 -6.33
CA LEU A 134 -2.92 20.11 -6.35
C LEU A 134 -3.31 20.78 -7.68
N GLY A 135 -2.35 20.98 -8.58
CA GLY A 135 -2.52 21.69 -9.84
C GLY A 135 -2.97 20.81 -11.01
N VAL A 136 -2.92 21.41 -12.20
CA VAL A 136 -3.23 20.75 -13.47
C VAL A 136 -1.97 20.03 -13.98
N ALA A 137 -1.64 18.93 -13.31
CA ALA A 137 -0.60 18.01 -13.75
C ALA A 137 -1.24 16.78 -14.41
N SER A 138 -0.54 16.18 -15.38
CA SER A 138 -0.95 14.89 -15.94
C SER A 138 -0.93 13.80 -14.86
N LEU A 139 -1.68 12.71 -15.04
CA LEU A 139 -1.69 11.63 -14.04
C LEU A 139 -0.31 11.04 -13.79
N ARG A 140 0.54 10.89 -14.81
CA ARG A 140 1.94 10.47 -14.64
C ARG A 140 2.74 11.41 -13.75
N GLU A 141 2.62 12.72 -13.98
CA GLU A 141 3.29 13.72 -13.15
C GLU A 141 2.77 13.70 -11.73
N LYS A 142 1.44 13.62 -11.54
CA LYS A 142 0.82 13.45 -10.21
C LYS A 142 1.37 12.22 -9.50
N THR A 143 1.47 11.09 -10.18
CA THR A 143 2.06 9.87 -9.61
C THR A 143 3.52 10.09 -9.19
N ALA A 144 4.35 10.71 -10.04
CA ALA A 144 5.74 11.02 -9.69
C ALA A 144 5.85 11.97 -8.49
N LEU A 145 4.97 12.96 -8.40
CA LEU A 145 4.87 13.89 -7.28
C LEU A 145 4.44 13.20 -5.98
N ILE A 146 3.46 12.28 -6.04
CA ILE A 146 3.05 11.46 -4.89
C ILE A 146 4.20 10.57 -4.41
N VAL A 147 4.92 9.92 -5.33
CA VAL A 147 6.10 9.09 -4.99
C VAL A 147 7.19 9.94 -4.32
N PHE A 148 7.48 11.12 -4.86
CA PHE A 148 8.43 12.05 -4.25
C PHE A 148 7.98 12.48 -2.85
N LEU A 149 6.71 12.85 -2.70
CA LEU A 149 6.15 13.27 -1.42
C LEU A 149 6.24 12.14 -0.40
N ASN A 150 6.02 10.90 -0.83
CA ASN A 150 6.17 9.72 0.01
C ASN A 150 7.64 9.53 0.45
N HIS A 151 8.60 9.68 -0.46
CA HIS A 151 10.03 9.69 -0.10
C HIS A 151 10.37 10.79 0.90
N ALA A 152 9.80 11.99 0.76
CA ALA A 152 10.02 13.09 1.69
C ALA A 152 9.50 12.78 3.10
N PHE A 153 8.30 12.20 3.23
CA PHE A 153 7.77 11.77 4.53
C PHE A 153 8.55 10.59 5.14
N ASN A 154 9.06 9.69 4.31
CA ASN A 154 9.90 8.57 4.77
C ASN A 154 11.35 8.98 5.11
N SER A 155 11.73 10.24 4.89
CA SER A 155 13.08 10.78 5.15
C SER A 155 13.10 11.89 6.22
N MET A 156 12.26 11.78 7.26
CA MET A 156 12.19 12.75 8.37
C MET A 156 13.46 12.79 9.24
N GLU A 157 14.38 11.84 9.12
CA GLU A 157 15.71 11.90 9.72
C GLU A 157 16.55 13.04 9.14
N VAL A 158 16.34 13.38 7.86
CA VAL A 158 17.03 14.48 7.19
C VAL A 158 16.42 15.81 7.62
N GLU A 159 17.18 16.61 8.38
CA GLU A 159 16.71 17.88 8.96
C GLU A 159 16.07 18.83 7.93
N LEU A 160 16.73 19.00 6.77
CA LEU A 160 16.23 19.84 5.68
C LEU A 160 14.81 19.44 5.23
N ILE A 161 14.56 18.13 5.15
CA ILE A 161 13.27 17.57 4.71
C ILE A 161 12.25 17.67 5.84
N ARG A 162 12.65 17.28 7.06
CA ARG A 162 11.82 17.32 8.27
C ARG A 162 11.20 18.69 8.50
N GLU A 163 11.98 19.77 8.33
CA GLU A 163 11.46 21.14 8.48
C GLU A 163 10.34 21.47 7.49
N GLN A 164 10.37 20.91 6.27
CA GLN A 164 9.34 21.14 5.26
C GLN A 164 8.10 20.24 5.43
N VAL A 165 8.28 18.98 5.82
CA VAL A 165 7.17 18.02 5.95
C VAL A 165 6.44 18.13 7.29
N LYS A 166 7.13 18.47 8.40
CA LYS A 166 6.50 18.51 9.74
C LYS A 166 5.32 19.47 9.81
N ARG A 167 5.38 20.59 9.07
CA ARG A 167 4.31 21.60 9.04
C ARG A 167 3.01 21.09 8.39
N LEU A 168 3.09 20.03 7.57
CA LEU A 168 1.95 19.42 6.91
C LEU A 168 1.20 18.43 7.81
N VAL A 169 1.86 17.90 8.84
CA VAL A 169 1.35 16.86 9.76
C VAL A 169 1.31 17.32 11.23
N SER A 170 1.43 18.63 11.48
CA SER A 170 1.33 19.21 12.82
C SER A 170 -0.12 19.40 13.25
N LEU A 171 -0.38 19.59 14.55
CA LEU A 171 -1.71 19.87 15.12
C LEU A 171 -2.51 20.95 14.34
N SER A 172 -1.82 21.93 13.75
CA SER A 172 -2.43 22.98 12.92
C SER A 172 -3.22 22.44 11.72
N MET A 173 -2.96 21.21 11.27
CA MET A 173 -3.72 20.58 10.19
C MET A 173 -5.19 20.34 10.54
N TRP A 174 -5.55 20.31 11.84
CA TRP A 174 -6.93 20.15 12.30
C TRP A 174 -7.86 21.33 11.91
N VAL A 175 -7.32 22.37 11.26
CA VAL A 175 -8.13 23.38 10.55
C VAL A 175 -8.93 22.78 9.38
N SER A 176 -8.55 21.58 8.93
CA SER A 176 -9.25 20.82 7.89
C SER A 176 -10.42 19.98 8.43
N LEU A 177 -10.46 19.70 9.74
CA LEU A 177 -11.55 18.92 10.33
C LEU A 177 -12.85 19.72 10.34
N GLN A 178 -13.97 19.01 10.22
CA GLN A 178 -15.26 19.58 10.58
C GLN A 178 -15.25 20.09 12.02
N GLU A 179 -15.94 21.18 12.29
CA GLU A 179 -15.86 21.86 13.60
C GLU A 179 -16.32 20.98 14.76
N GLY A 180 -17.41 20.21 14.57
CA GLY A 180 -17.92 19.30 15.59
C GLY A 180 -16.90 18.23 15.98
N ARG A 181 -16.23 17.64 14.99
CA ARG A 181 -15.18 16.65 15.19
C ARG A 181 -13.97 17.24 15.90
N ARG A 182 -13.49 18.41 15.45
CA ARG A 182 -12.36 19.10 16.07
C ARG A 182 -12.62 19.37 17.56
N GLU A 183 -13.80 19.90 17.90
CA GLU A 183 -14.14 20.17 19.30
C GLU A 183 -14.28 18.89 20.12
N GLN A 184 -14.77 17.80 19.53
CA GLN A 184 -14.82 16.49 20.19
C GLN A 184 -13.42 15.99 20.54
N GLU A 185 -12.46 16.05 19.61
CA GLU A 185 -11.08 15.60 19.88
C GLU A 185 -10.35 16.52 20.87
N LEU A 186 -10.50 17.83 20.75
CA LEU A 186 -9.89 18.79 21.69
C LEU A 186 -10.46 18.68 23.12
N LYS A 187 -11.70 18.20 23.28
CA LYS A 187 -12.28 17.88 24.60
C LYS A 187 -11.65 16.63 25.20
N LYS A 188 -11.34 15.61 24.40
CA LYS A 188 -10.66 14.39 24.87
C LYS A 188 -9.22 14.68 25.30
N ALA A 189 -8.53 15.59 24.61
CA ALA A 189 -7.14 15.97 24.89
C ALA A 189 -7.00 17.46 25.28
N PRO A 190 -7.25 17.84 26.56
CA PRO A 190 -7.19 19.23 27.02
C PRO A 190 -5.83 19.92 26.80
N LYS A 191 -4.72 19.15 26.76
CA LYS A 191 -3.39 19.68 26.46
C LYS A 191 -3.33 20.24 25.03
N TRP A 192 -3.84 19.50 24.05
CA TRP A 192 -3.90 19.92 22.66
C TRP A 192 -4.79 21.14 22.47
N ARG A 193 -5.90 21.24 23.22
CA ARG A 193 -6.75 22.45 23.24
C ARG A 193 -5.98 23.72 23.59
N LYS A 194 -5.08 23.65 24.58
CA LYS A 194 -4.22 24.79 24.93
C LYS A 194 -3.26 25.16 23.80
N PHE A 195 -2.67 24.18 23.13
CA PHE A 195 -1.79 24.43 21.98
C PHE A 195 -2.54 24.98 20.77
N TRP A 196 -3.73 24.44 20.47
CA TRP A 196 -4.62 24.92 19.42
C TRP A 196 -4.96 26.41 19.60
N MET A 197 -5.34 26.81 20.82
CA MET A 197 -5.59 28.22 21.14
C MET A 197 -4.36 29.11 20.93
N LYS A 198 -3.15 28.61 21.22
CA LYS A 198 -1.90 29.36 20.99
C LYS A 198 -1.58 29.50 19.50
N ILE A 199 -1.80 28.46 18.70
CA ILE A 199 -1.62 28.51 17.24
C ILE A 199 -2.51 29.60 16.65
N ASN A 200 -3.81 29.58 16.97
CA ASN A 200 -4.77 30.55 16.45
C ASN A 200 -4.47 31.99 16.86
N LYS A 201 -3.82 32.21 18.01
CA LYS A 201 -3.38 33.54 18.46
C LYS A 201 -2.10 34.03 17.79
N ARG A 202 -1.24 33.11 17.35
CA ARG A 202 0.07 33.44 16.75
C ARG A 202 -0.05 33.82 15.27
N ASP A 203 -1.06 33.32 14.58
CA ASP A 203 -1.22 33.54 13.15
C ASP A 203 -1.57 35.00 12.85
N SER A 204 -0.65 35.73 12.22
CA SER A 204 -0.90 37.09 11.75
C SER A 204 -1.82 37.08 10.52
N PRO A 205 -2.66 38.12 10.32
CA PRO A 205 -3.56 38.18 9.15
C PRO A 205 -2.84 38.05 7.81
N GLU A 206 -1.62 38.60 7.70
CA GLU A 206 -0.78 38.63 6.50
C GLU A 206 -0.26 37.24 6.09
N THR A 207 0.01 36.36 7.06
CA THR A 207 0.56 35.01 6.80
C THR A 207 -0.50 33.92 6.86
N LYS A 208 -1.70 34.25 7.37
CA LYS A 208 -2.78 33.31 7.63
C LYS A 208 -3.19 32.52 6.39
N GLN A 209 -3.37 33.18 5.24
CA GLN A 209 -3.82 32.51 4.02
C GLN A 209 -2.80 31.45 3.54
N LYS A 210 -1.51 31.78 3.58
CA LYS A 210 -0.43 30.84 3.22
C LYS A 210 -0.38 29.65 4.19
N LEU A 211 -0.45 29.92 5.50
CA LEU A 211 -0.43 28.89 6.53
C LEU A 211 -1.66 27.97 6.44
N GLU A 212 -2.85 28.53 6.20
CA GLU A 212 -4.07 27.75 6.01
C GLU A 212 -3.99 26.86 4.77
N TRP A 213 -3.39 27.35 3.68
CA TRP A 213 -3.13 26.55 2.50
C TRP A 213 -2.24 25.35 2.85
N GLU A 214 -1.09 25.56 3.48
CA GLU A 214 -0.17 24.48 3.87
C GLU A 214 -0.84 23.46 4.81
N ARG A 215 -1.59 23.94 5.81
CA ARG A 215 -2.28 23.09 6.80
C ARG A 215 -3.40 22.23 6.20
N LYS A 216 -4.03 22.71 5.12
CA LYS A 216 -5.07 21.98 4.38
C LYS A 216 -4.51 21.21 3.17
N PHE A 217 -3.19 21.15 2.99
CA PHE A 217 -2.58 20.49 1.83
C PHE A 217 -2.97 19.02 1.74
N LEU A 218 -2.67 18.20 2.77
CA LEU A 218 -2.98 16.76 2.77
C LEU A 218 -4.48 16.49 2.67
N HIS A 219 -5.31 17.31 3.31
CA HIS A 219 -6.75 17.23 3.18
C HIS A 219 -7.21 17.42 1.73
N ARG A 220 -6.80 18.51 1.07
CA ARG A 220 -7.14 18.76 -0.35
C ARG A 220 -6.57 17.70 -1.28
N LEU A 221 -5.39 17.18 -0.95
CA LEU A 221 -4.76 16.10 -1.69
C LEU A 221 -5.60 14.80 -1.62
N MET A 222 -6.14 14.46 -0.44
CA MET A 222 -7.11 13.37 -0.29
C MET A 222 -8.39 13.62 -1.09
N LEU A 223 -8.93 14.82 -1.08
CA LEU A 223 -10.14 15.12 -1.87
C LEU A 223 -9.91 14.94 -3.37
N ASN A 224 -8.81 15.47 -3.92
CA ASN A 224 -8.43 15.28 -5.32
C ASN A 224 -8.27 13.79 -5.69
N PHE A 225 -7.72 12.99 -4.79
CA PHE A 225 -7.62 11.54 -4.99
C PHE A 225 -9.01 10.90 -5.00
N ILE A 226 -9.88 11.25 -4.06
CA ILE A 226 -11.20 10.64 -3.99
C ILE A 226 -12.03 11.00 -5.23
N ASP A 227 -11.97 12.24 -5.71
CA ASP A 227 -12.62 12.64 -6.95
C ASP A 227 -12.13 11.81 -8.15
N THR A 228 -10.83 11.51 -8.18
CA THR A 228 -10.22 10.64 -9.22
C THR A 228 -10.71 9.19 -9.08
N LEU A 229 -10.79 8.68 -7.84
CA LEU A 229 -11.20 7.32 -7.54
C LEU A 229 -12.68 7.07 -7.84
N GLU A 230 -13.56 8.00 -7.45
CA GLU A 230 -15.01 7.88 -7.64
C GLU A 230 -15.42 8.11 -9.10
N ALA A 231 -14.57 8.76 -9.91
CA ALA A 231 -14.77 8.85 -11.36
C ALA A 231 -14.53 7.53 -12.11
N ILE A 232 -13.91 6.52 -11.46
CA ILE A 232 -13.63 5.22 -12.09
C ILE A 232 -14.93 4.43 -12.26
N PRO A 233 -15.27 3.96 -13.48
CA PRO A 233 -16.48 3.21 -13.71
C PRO A 233 -16.38 1.77 -13.17
N SER A 234 -17.52 1.19 -12.76
CA SER A 234 -17.59 -0.21 -12.29
C SER A 234 -17.27 -1.23 -13.38
N LYS A 235 -17.57 -0.92 -14.64
CA LYS A 235 -17.29 -1.75 -15.82
C LYS A 235 -16.69 -0.91 -16.95
N GLY A 236 -15.91 -1.52 -17.83
CA GLY A 236 -15.23 -0.84 -18.94
C GLY A 236 -13.74 -0.68 -18.72
N GLU A 237 -13.04 -0.11 -19.69
CA GLU A 237 -11.60 0.11 -19.63
C GLU A 237 -11.26 1.28 -18.70
N VAL A 238 -10.21 1.11 -17.91
CA VAL A 238 -9.64 2.15 -17.04
C VAL A 238 -8.19 2.33 -17.44
N SER A 239 -7.73 3.58 -17.49
CA SER A 239 -6.32 3.86 -17.78
C SER A 239 -5.43 3.28 -16.69
N GLY A 240 -4.39 2.53 -17.08
CA GLY A 240 -3.38 2.04 -16.14
C GLY A 240 -2.68 3.16 -15.37
N GLU A 241 -2.60 4.38 -15.92
CA GLU A 241 -2.06 5.56 -15.23
C GLU A 241 -2.94 5.96 -14.03
N THR A 242 -4.26 5.84 -14.16
CA THR A 242 -5.23 6.12 -13.08
C THR A 242 -5.09 5.10 -11.96
N ILE A 243 -5.01 3.81 -12.31
CA ILE A 243 -4.83 2.72 -11.34
C ILE A 243 -3.52 2.92 -10.57
N GLN A 244 -2.41 3.14 -11.29
CA GLN A 244 -1.10 3.36 -10.67
C GLN A 244 -1.08 4.60 -9.77
N TYR A 245 -1.75 5.68 -10.16
CA TYR A 245 -1.91 6.86 -9.30
C TYR A 245 -2.64 6.50 -8.00
N CYS A 246 -3.75 5.76 -8.09
CA CYS A 246 -4.53 5.35 -6.93
C CYS A 246 -3.76 4.43 -5.99
N GLU A 247 -2.99 3.49 -6.54
CA GLU A 247 -2.13 2.58 -5.76
C GLU A 247 -1.01 3.34 -5.03
N ARG A 248 -0.28 4.22 -5.74
CA ARG A 248 0.75 5.07 -5.12
C ARG A 248 0.18 6.04 -4.09
N PHE A 249 -1.07 6.47 -4.28
CA PHE A 249 -1.76 7.28 -3.29
C PHE A 249 -2.00 6.51 -1.99
N LEU A 250 -2.52 5.27 -2.07
CA LEU A 250 -2.69 4.44 -0.88
C LEU A 250 -1.36 4.14 -0.20
N GLU A 251 -0.30 3.90 -0.97
CA GLU A 251 1.05 3.72 -0.44
C GLU A 251 1.49 4.93 0.42
N LEU A 252 1.26 6.16 -0.04
CA LEU A 252 1.54 7.37 0.74
C LEU A 252 0.69 7.41 2.03
N MET A 253 -0.59 7.06 1.96
CA MET A 253 -1.47 7.06 3.15
C MET A 253 -1.02 6.02 4.17
N ILE A 254 -0.63 4.83 3.73
CA ILE A 254 -0.10 3.76 4.57
C ILE A 254 1.16 4.25 5.29
N ASP A 255 2.12 4.82 4.55
CA ASP A 255 3.39 5.25 5.14
C ASP A 255 3.20 6.40 6.15
N LEU A 256 2.27 7.33 5.88
CA LEU A 256 1.90 8.39 6.83
C LEU A 256 1.26 7.83 8.11
N GLU A 257 0.39 6.83 7.98
CA GLU A 257 -0.29 6.19 9.11
C GLU A 257 0.61 5.23 9.90
N ALA A 258 1.64 4.69 9.26
CA ALA A 258 2.55 3.70 9.82
C ALA A 258 3.77 4.31 10.56
N LEU A 259 3.82 5.65 10.68
CA LEU A 259 4.87 6.40 11.36
C LEU A 259 4.26 7.38 12.37
N LEU A 260 4.64 7.29 13.65
CA LEU A 260 3.98 8.04 14.73
C LEU A 260 4.04 9.58 14.54
N PRO A 261 5.18 10.20 14.19
CA PRO A 261 5.25 11.65 13.92
C PRO A 261 4.27 12.18 12.88
N THR A 262 3.97 11.41 11.84
CA THR A 262 3.03 11.79 10.77
C THR A 262 1.60 11.41 11.15
N ARG A 263 1.40 10.23 11.73
CA ARG A 263 0.12 9.68 12.16
C ARG A 263 -0.61 10.57 13.18
N ARG A 264 0.10 11.03 14.21
CA ARG A 264 -0.47 11.62 15.45
C ARG A 264 -1.64 12.58 15.24
N PHE A 265 -1.57 13.45 14.24
CA PHE A 265 -2.65 14.38 13.92
C PHE A 265 -3.34 14.05 12.60
N PHE A 266 -2.65 13.36 11.68
CA PHE A 266 -3.16 12.98 10.37
C PHE A 266 -4.25 11.91 10.45
N ASN A 267 -4.13 10.91 11.34
CA ASN A 267 -5.10 9.82 11.48
C ASN A 267 -6.54 10.34 11.69
N THR A 268 -6.68 11.39 12.52
CA THR A 268 -7.99 12.04 12.73
C THR A 268 -8.54 12.70 11.47
N VAL A 269 -7.67 13.32 10.65
CA VAL A 269 -8.07 13.97 9.38
C VAL A 269 -8.43 12.92 8.34
N LEU A 270 -7.68 11.82 8.26
CA LEU A 270 -7.96 10.68 7.39
C LEU A 270 -9.32 10.04 7.71
N ASP A 271 -9.63 9.88 9.01
CA ASP A 271 -10.94 9.40 9.48
C ASP A 271 -12.07 10.39 9.21
N ASP A 272 -11.85 11.71 9.35
CA ASP A 272 -12.86 12.74 9.07
C ASP A 272 -13.18 12.88 7.56
N CYS A 273 -12.22 12.57 6.69
CA CYS A 273 -12.44 12.47 5.25
C CYS A 273 -13.20 11.20 4.83
N HIS A 274 -13.41 10.26 5.75
CA HIS A 274 -13.98 8.93 5.51
C HIS A 274 -13.25 8.16 4.41
N LEU A 275 -11.94 8.37 4.27
CA LEU A 275 -11.14 7.89 3.14
C LEU A 275 -11.27 6.38 2.95
N VAL A 276 -11.08 5.61 4.02
CA VAL A 276 -11.15 4.15 3.99
C VAL A 276 -12.52 3.66 3.53
N VAL A 277 -13.61 4.24 4.07
CA VAL A 277 -14.98 3.86 3.70
C VAL A 277 -15.27 4.20 2.24
N ARG A 278 -14.88 5.38 1.77
CA ARG A 278 -15.06 5.79 0.36
C ARG A 278 -14.25 4.90 -0.58
N CYS A 279 -13.05 4.49 -0.19
CA CYS A 279 -12.26 3.55 -0.98
C CYS A 279 -12.94 2.18 -1.10
N TYR A 280 -13.48 1.60 -0.03
CA TYR A 280 -14.19 0.31 -0.10
C TYR A 280 -15.46 0.36 -0.95
N LEU A 281 -16.14 1.51 -0.98
CA LEU A 281 -17.35 1.70 -1.79
C LEU A 281 -17.08 2.08 -3.24
N ALA A 282 -15.86 2.50 -3.56
CA ALA A 282 -15.47 2.83 -4.93
C ALA A 282 -15.48 1.58 -5.83
N ALA A 283 -15.51 1.81 -7.15
CA ALA A 283 -15.49 0.72 -8.13
C ALA A 283 -14.18 -0.08 -8.11
N LEU A 284 -13.04 0.60 -7.98
CA LEU A 284 -11.71 0.04 -8.18
C LEU A 284 -11.40 -1.26 -7.40
N PRO A 285 -11.62 -1.37 -6.08
CA PRO A 285 -11.27 -2.59 -5.34
C PRO A 285 -12.11 -3.82 -5.73
N HIS A 286 -13.24 -3.65 -6.41
CA HIS A 286 -14.12 -4.74 -6.85
C HIS A 286 -13.83 -5.21 -8.28
N ARG A 287 -12.80 -4.64 -8.92
CA ARG A 287 -12.42 -4.97 -10.30
C ARG A 287 -11.21 -5.88 -10.32
N ASP A 288 -11.12 -6.71 -11.37
CA ASP A 288 -9.98 -7.62 -11.59
C ASP A 288 -8.65 -6.87 -11.75
N ASP A 289 -8.68 -5.65 -12.31
CA ASP A 289 -7.51 -4.78 -12.48
C ASP A 289 -7.17 -3.95 -11.23
N GLY A 290 -7.97 -4.04 -10.16
CA GLY A 290 -7.79 -3.32 -8.90
C GLY A 290 -7.26 -4.16 -7.74
N ASN A 291 -6.77 -5.38 -8.00
CA ASN A 291 -6.35 -6.32 -6.95
C ASN A 291 -5.25 -5.75 -6.03
N LEU A 292 -4.23 -5.08 -6.58
CA LEU A 292 -3.18 -4.46 -5.77
C LEU A 292 -3.73 -3.28 -4.95
N PHE A 293 -4.61 -2.46 -5.53
CA PHE A 293 -5.30 -1.41 -4.79
C PHE A 293 -6.11 -1.96 -3.61
N ALA A 294 -6.85 -3.06 -3.80
CA ALA A 294 -7.61 -3.70 -2.73
C ALA A 294 -6.70 -4.20 -1.59
N GLN A 295 -5.56 -4.83 -1.93
CA GLN A 295 -4.57 -5.27 -0.94
C GLN A 295 -3.97 -4.09 -0.17
N LEU A 296 -3.61 -3.00 -0.85
CA LEU A 296 -3.15 -1.77 -0.20
C LEU A 296 -4.23 -1.14 0.69
N LEU A 297 -5.49 -1.20 0.28
CA LEU A 297 -6.61 -0.69 1.07
C LEU A 297 -6.78 -1.47 2.37
N ASP A 298 -6.60 -2.79 2.36
CA ASP A 298 -6.62 -3.61 3.58
C ASP A 298 -5.47 -3.24 4.53
N VAL A 299 -4.27 -2.97 4.00
CA VAL A 299 -3.13 -2.47 4.79
C VAL A 299 -3.43 -1.08 5.38
N LEU A 300 -4.04 -0.18 4.60
CA LEU A 300 -4.45 1.13 5.10
C LEU A 300 -5.53 1.01 6.18
N LYS A 301 -6.49 0.11 6.02
CA LYS A 301 -7.52 -0.18 7.04
C LYS A 301 -6.87 -0.65 8.33
N PHE A 302 -5.91 -1.57 8.25
CA PHE A 302 -5.14 -2.05 9.39
C PHE A 302 -4.48 -0.88 10.14
N TYR A 303 -3.72 -0.03 9.44
CA TYR A 303 -3.03 1.09 10.09
C TYR A 303 -3.99 2.19 10.59
N SER A 304 -5.04 2.55 9.84
CA SER A 304 -6.05 3.54 10.29
C SER A 304 -6.73 3.17 11.61
N ARG A 305 -6.73 1.87 11.94
CA ARG A 305 -7.36 1.30 13.14
C ARG A 305 -6.36 0.65 14.09
N PHE A 306 -5.06 0.94 13.92
CA PHE A 306 -3.99 0.34 14.69
C PHE A 306 -4.15 0.57 16.19
N GLU A 307 -3.83 -0.43 17.01
CA GLU A 307 -3.99 -0.45 18.46
C GLU A 307 -2.93 0.41 19.18
N ILE A 308 -2.92 1.72 18.92
CA ILE A 308 -1.99 2.70 19.48
C ILE A 308 -2.71 3.98 19.90
N SER A 309 -2.26 4.60 20.99
CA SER A 309 -2.68 5.93 21.40
C SER A 309 -1.97 7.00 20.58
N ASP A 310 -2.69 7.76 19.76
CA ASP A 310 -2.10 8.87 18.98
C ASP A 310 -1.54 9.99 19.89
N GLU A 311 -2.07 10.14 21.12
CA GLU A 311 -1.59 11.12 22.10
C GLU A 311 -0.25 10.70 22.70
N THR A 312 -0.17 9.50 23.27
CA THR A 312 1.00 9.06 24.03
C THR A 312 2.02 8.32 23.18
N GLY A 313 1.57 7.64 22.13
CA GLY A 313 2.38 6.71 21.32
C GLY A 313 2.47 5.31 21.92
N ASP A 314 1.76 5.03 23.01
CA ASP A 314 1.78 3.72 23.66
C ASP A 314 0.80 2.75 23.00
N PRO A 315 1.12 1.44 22.95
CA PRO A 315 0.16 0.42 22.51
C PRO A 315 -1.08 0.41 23.40
N LEU A 316 -2.25 0.24 22.79
CA LEU A 316 -3.51 0.08 23.50
C LEU A 316 -3.66 -1.35 23.99
N THR A 317 -4.16 -1.53 25.22
CA THR A 317 -4.47 -2.85 25.74
C THR A 317 -5.84 -3.35 25.26
N ASP A 318 -6.11 -4.65 25.39
CA ASP A 318 -7.45 -5.22 25.11
C ASP A 318 -8.56 -4.51 25.90
N HIS A 319 -8.25 -4.08 27.13
CA HIS A 319 -9.19 -3.33 27.96
C HIS A 319 -9.47 -1.94 27.36
N ASP A 320 -8.44 -1.22 26.94
CA ASP A 320 -8.58 0.09 26.29
C ASP A 320 -9.39 -0.01 25.00
N MET A 321 -9.07 -1.02 24.17
CA MET A 321 -9.79 -1.29 22.92
C MET A 321 -11.26 -1.62 23.16
N THR A 322 -11.56 -2.43 24.17
CA THR A 322 -12.94 -2.74 24.58
C THR A 322 -13.67 -1.48 25.05
N GLN A 323 -13.01 -0.63 25.85
CA GLN A 323 -13.60 0.60 26.35
C GLN A 323 -13.87 1.60 25.22
N ILE A 324 -12.97 1.73 24.25
CA ILE A 324 -13.14 2.57 23.05
C ILE A 324 -14.36 2.09 22.26
N HIS A 325 -14.47 0.79 22.01
CA HIS A 325 -15.61 0.19 21.30
C HIS A 325 -16.94 0.42 22.04
N TYR A 326 -16.97 0.18 23.35
CA TYR A 326 -18.17 0.35 24.16
C TYR A 326 -18.61 1.82 24.22
N ASN A 327 -17.67 2.75 24.32
CA ASN A 327 -17.95 4.18 24.25
C ASN A 327 -18.52 4.59 22.89
N SER A 328 -18.03 3.99 21.80
CA SER A 328 -18.55 4.20 20.44
C SER A 328 -20.01 3.74 20.33
N ILE A 329 -20.29 2.48 20.67
CA ILE A 329 -21.66 1.92 20.64
C ILE A 329 -22.59 2.69 21.59
N THR A 330 -22.14 3.03 22.80
CA THR A 330 -22.95 3.79 23.75
C THR A 330 -23.30 5.18 23.20
N SER A 331 -22.39 5.83 22.47
CA SER A 331 -22.65 7.11 21.82
C SER A 331 -23.68 6.97 20.70
N LEU A 332 -23.59 5.90 19.91
CA LEU A 332 -24.59 5.55 18.89
C LEU A 332 -25.96 5.25 19.50
N GLN A 333 -26.02 4.48 20.59
CA GLN A 333 -27.26 4.17 21.31
C GLN A 333 -27.91 5.43 21.90
N LYS A 334 -27.11 6.36 22.45
CA LYS A 334 -27.59 7.67 22.92
C LYS A 334 -28.15 8.51 21.77
N ALA A 335 -27.47 8.55 20.62
CA ALA A 335 -27.94 9.24 19.43
C ALA A 335 -29.28 8.68 18.94
N ALA A 336 -29.36 7.35 18.86
CA ALA A 336 -30.57 6.60 18.50
C ALA A 336 -31.72 6.88 19.48
N PHE A 337 -31.47 6.83 20.79
CA PHE A 337 -32.50 6.99 21.82
C PHE A 337 -33.08 8.40 21.84
N ALA A 338 -32.21 9.41 21.70
CA ALA A 338 -32.60 10.80 21.81
C ALA A 338 -33.48 11.29 20.65
N LYS A 339 -33.26 10.76 19.44
CA LYS A 339 -33.83 11.34 18.21
C LYS A 339 -34.64 10.36 17.35
N PHE A 340 -34.57 9.05 17.59
CA PHE A 340 -35.11 8.04 16.68
C PHE A 340 -35.92 6.96 17.41
N PRO A 341 -37.26 7.13 17.53
CA PRO A 341 -38.13 6.16 18.19
C PRO A 341 -38.06 4.75 17.61
N ASP A 342 -37.83 4.63 16.30
CA ASP A 342 -37.74 3.35 15.58
C ASP A 342 -36.55 2.50 16.03
N LEU A 343 -35.52 3.14 16.61
CA LEU A 343 -34.32 2.49 17.10
C LEU A 343 -34.35 2.22 18.62
N ARG A 344 -35.51 2.35 19.29
CA ARG A 344 -35.61 2.07 20.74
C ARG A 344 -35.15 0.67 21.13
N SER A 345 -35.45 -0.34 20.30
CA SER A 345 -35.00 -1.71 20.54
C SER A 345 -33.48 -1.83 20.49
N PHE A 346 -32.82 -1.13 19.57
CA PHE A 346 -31.36 -1.03 19.47
C PHE A 346 -30.77 -0.23 20.65
N SER A 347 -31.36 0.90 21.00
CA SER A 347 -30.88 1.80 22.05
C SER A 347 -30.86 1.19 23.45
N LEU A 348 -31.76 0.23 23.71
CA LEU A 348 -31.90 -0.43 25.02
C LEU A 348 -31.22 -1.81 25.07
N ALA A 349 -30.69 -2.28 23.95
CA ALA A 349 -30.03 -3.58 23.88
C ALA A 349 -28.64 -3.54 24.54
N ASN A 350 -28.16 -4.71 24.98
CA ASN A 350 -26.77 -4.85 25.41
C ASN A 350 -25.82 -4.77 24.21
N VAL A 351 -24.64 -4.18 24.41
CA VAL A 351 -23.63 -3.96 23.36
C VAL A 351 -23.36 -5.23 22.53
N ALA A 352 -23.12 -6.36 23.19
CA ALA A 352 -22.78 -7.63 22.53
C ALA A 352 -23.88 -8.22 21.63
N SER A 353 -25.12 -7.72 21.68
CA SER A 353 -26.18 -8.16 20.77
C SER A 353 -26.34 -7.28 19.53
N VAL A 354 -25.71 -6.10 19.52
CA VAL A 354 -25.91 -5.08 18.49
C VAL A 354 -24.62 -4.60 17.84
N ASP A 355 -23.45 -5.08 18.28
CA ASP A 355 -22.15 -4.61 17.81
C ASP A 355 -21.57 -5.43 16.66
N THR A 356 -22.23 -6.49 16.20
CA THR A 356 -21.80 -7.21 14.99
C THR A 356 -22.28 -6.51 13.73
N ARG A 357 -21.54 -6.68 12.62
CA ARG A 357 -21.89 -6.11 11.32
C ARG A 357 -23.30 -6.51 10.88
N GLU A 358 -23.66 -7.79 11.05
CA GLU A 358 -24.99 -8.31 10.70
C GLU A 358 -26.11 -7.70 11.56
N ALA A 359 -25.86 -7.52 12.87
CA ALA A 359 -26.82 -6.92 13.77
C ALA A 359 -27.04 -5.43 13.46
N LEU A 360 -25.95 -4.68 13.22
CA LEU A 360 -26.02 -3.29 12.79
C LEU A 360 -26.76 -3.17 11.45
N MET A 361 -26.44 -3.99 10.45
CA MET A 361 -27.16 -4.01 9.18
C MET A 361 -28.68 -4.21 9.39
N LYS A 362 -29.08 -5.15 10.25
CA LYS A 362 -30.49 -5.41 10.54
C LYS A 362 -31.23 -4.21 11.14
N HIS A 363 -30.56 -3.40 11.98
CA HIS A 363 -31.18 -2.24 12.61
C HIS A 363 -31.17 -0.99 11.72
N PHE A 364 -30.11 -0.77 10.95
CA PHE A 364 -29.91 0.49 10.22
C PHE A 364 -30.32 0.44 8.74
N SER A 365 -30.41 -0.74 8.11
CA SER A 365 -30.76 -0.86 6.68
C SER A 365 -32.17 -0.41 6.32
N SER A 366 -33.12 -0.46 7.27
CA SER A 366 -34.50 -0.01 7.06
C SER A 366 -34.71 1.49 7.28
N LEU A 367 -33.67 2.23 7.68
CA LEU A 367 -33.77 3.67 7.94
C LEU A 367 -33.70 4.46 6.63
N SER A 368 -34.39 5.60 6.59
CA SER A 368 -34.26 6.55 5.49
C SER A 368 -32.92 7.29 5.53
N GLU A 369 -32.49 7.80 4.38
CA GLU A 369 -31.27 8.61 4.24
C GLU A 369 -31.24 9.77 5.24
N ASP A 370 -32.34 10.50 5.40
CA ASP A 370 -32.46 11.59 6.38
C ASP A 370 -32.19 11.15 7.82
N LYS A 371 -32.65 9.95 8.20
CA LYS A 371 -32.43 9.40 9.54
C LYS A 371 -30.97 8.98 9.72
N LEU A 372 -30.40 8.26 8.75
CA LEU A 372 -28.99 7.87 8.75
C LEU A 372 -28.09 9.10 8.86
N ARG A 373 -28.41 10.14 8.08
CA ARG A 373 -27.69 11.41 8.09
C ARG A 373 -27.80 12.10 9.44
N ALA A 374 -28.99 12.19 10.01
CA ALA A 374 -29.19 12.84 11.30
C ALA A 374 -28.46 12.12 12.46
N ILE A 375 -28.32 10.78 12.39
CA ILE A 375 -27.47 10.00 13.31
C ILE A 375 -26.00 10.34 13.09
N ALA A 376 -25.53 10.31 11.85
CA ALA A 376 -24.15 10.62 11.50
C ALA A 376 -23.76 12.06 11.91
N THR A 377 -24.66 13.04 11.75
CA THR A 377 -24.46 14.42 12.21
C THR A 377 -24.37 14.49 13.73
N TYR A 378 -25.21 13.75 14.46
CA TYR A 378 -25.15 13.73 15.93
C TYR A 378 -23.80 13.21 16.45
N LEU A 379 -23.19 12.27 15.73
CA LEU A 379 -21.91 11.67 16.06
C LEU A 379 -20.70 12.48 15.53
N ASN A 380 -20.93 13.67 14.95
CA ASN A 380 -19.91 14.47 14.26
C ASN A 380 -19.13 13.66 13.21
N LEU A 381 -19.84 12.84 12.43
CA LEU A 381 -19.28 12.14 11.27
C LEU A 381 -19.53 12.91 9.99
N VAL A 382 -20.66 13.62 9.90
CA VAL A 382 -20.98 14.49 8.78
C VAL A 382 -21.44 15.85 9.32
N PRO A 383 -21.25 16.93 8.55
CA PRO A 383 -21.51 18.28 9.01
C PRO A 383 -23.02 18.53 9.18
N PRO A 384 -23.40 19.44 10.08
CA PRO A 384 -24.77 19.89 10.18
C PRO A 384 -25.15 20.76 8.96
N THR A 385 -26.45 20.87 8.68
CA THR A 385 -26.97 21.50 7.45
C THR A 385 -26.51 22.96 7.28
N ASP A 386 -26.30 23.69 8.38
CA ASP A 386 -25.84 25.08 8.42
C ASP A 386 -24.37 25.26 8.01
N LYS A 387 -23.56 24.20 8.03
CA LYS A 387 -22.11 24.27 7.72
C LYS A 387 -21.72 23.61 6.41
N MET A 388 -22.68 23.05 5.67
CA MET A 388 -22.41 22.31 4.44
C MET A 388 -21.68 23.10 3.37
N GLU A 389 -21.91 24.42 3.27
CA GLU A 389 -21.22 25.25 2.29
C GLU A 389 -19.71 25.36 2.55
N GLN A 390 -19.32 25.33 3.83
CA GLN A 390 -17.92 25.43 4.26
C GLN A 390 -17.27 24.03 4.38
N GLU A 391 -18.07 23.03 4.74
CA GLU A 391 -17.68 21.65 5.00
C GLU A 391 -18.28 20.71 3.93
N ASN A 392 -17.88 20.91 2.66
CA ASN A 392 -18.59 20.36 1.49
C ASN A 392 -18.01 19.04 0.92
N TRP A 393 -17.07 18.39 1.61
CA TRP A 393 -16.36 17.21 1.10
C TRP A 393 -17.01 15.86 1.49
N PHE A 394 -18.16 15.91 2.17
CA PHE A 394 -18.85 14.73 2.67
C PHE A 394 -19.82 14.17 1.63
N ARG A 395 -19.93 12.84 1.64
CA ARG A 395 -20.88 12.07 0.84
C ARG A 395 -22.12 11.76 1.70
N PHE A 396 -23.31 11.71 1.10
CA PHE A 396 -24.58 11.61 1.85
C PHE A 396 -25.55 10.56 1.33
N ASP A 397 -25.21 9.81 0.28
CA ASP A 397 -26.09 8.74 -0.18
C ASP A 397 -26.28 7.67 0.90
N SER A 398 -27.47 7.07 0.89
CA SER A 398 -27.85 6.03 1.84
C SER A 398 -26.84 4.89 1.95
N GLN A 399 -26.19 4.46 0.86
CA GLN A 399 -25.21 3.37 0.89
C GLN A 399 -23.96 3.79 1.68
N PHE A 400 -23.43 4.98 1.40
CA PHE A 400 -22.30 5.54 2.13
C PHE A 400 -22.61 5.74 3.62
N LEU A 401 -23.73 6.38 3.96
CA LEU A 401 -24.08 6.66 5.36
C LEU A 401 -24.28 5.37 6.17
N LEU A 402 -24.88 4.35 5.56
CA LEU A 402 -25.05 3.04 6.17
C LEU A 402 -23.69 2.40 6.44
N GLU A 403 -22.81 2.33 5.44
CA GLU A 403 -21.47 1.76 5.61
C GLU A 403 -20.62 2.55 6.62
N LEU A 404 -20.73 3.87 6.64
CA LEU A 404 -20.03 4.73 7.59
C LEU A 404 -20.43 4.43 9.03
N LEU A 405 -21.74 4.31 9.30
CA LEU A 405 -22.24 3.96 10.63
C LEU A 405 -21.83 2.54 11.03
N ILE A 406 -21.92 1.58 10.10
CA ILE A 406 -21.62 0.19 10.42
C ILE A 406 -20.12 0.00 10.66
N SER A 407 -19.28 0.38 9.70
CA SER A 407 -17.84 0.17 9.78
C SER A 407 -17.20 0.84 11.00
N ARG A 408 -17.77 1.95 11.50
CA ARG A 408 -17.28 2.65 12.68
C ARG A 408 -17.63 1.94 14.00
N HIS A 409 -18.73 1.19 14.04
CA HIS A 409 -19.29 0.61 15.25
C HIS A 409 -19.26 -0.94 15.26
N GLU A 410 -18.91 -1.58 14.15
CA GLU A 410 -18.77 -3.04 14.11
C GLU A 410 -17.62 -3.51 15.01
N ARG A 411 -17.85 -4.63 15.68
CA ARG A 411 -16.86 -5.32 16.51
C ARG A 411 -15.67 -5.69 15.64
N ARG A 412 -14.48 -5.40 16.18
CA ARG A 412 -13.20 -5.71 15.55
C ARG A 412 -12.61 -6.97 16.13
N THR A 413 -11.92 -7.72 15.29
CA THR A 413 -10.96 -8.76 15.70
C THR A 413 -9.70 -8.05 16.18
N SER A 414 -9.10 -8.51 17.28
CA SER A 414 -7.83 -7.92 17.73
C SER A 414 -6.69 -8.30 16.79
N GLN A 415 -5.64 -7.48 16.73
CA GLN A 415 -4.46 -7.78 15.90
C GLN A 415 -3.85 -9.15 16.25
N LEU A 416 -3.87 -9.51 17.54
CA LEU A 416 -3.35 -10.79 18.02
C LEU A 416 -4.22 -11.98 17.57
N GLU A 417 -5.55 -11.85 17.61
CA GLU A 417 -6.46 -12.88 17.12
C GLU A 417 -6.30 -13.10 15.62
N GLU A 418 -6.16 -12.02 14.84
CA GLU A 418 -5.91 -12.08 13.41
C GLU A 418 -4.59 -12.79 13.10
N LEU A 419 -3.50 -12.39 13.77
CA LEU A 419 -2.19 -13.05 13.65
C LEU A 419 -2.25 -14.54 14.00
N ASN A 420 -2.91 -14.90 15.10
CA ASN A 420 -3.06 -16.29 15.52
C ASN A 420 -3.92 -17.13 14.56
N SER A 421 -4.78 -16.49 13.77
CA SER A 421 -5.58 -17.15 12.74
C SER A 421 -4.81 -17.41 11.43
N MET A 422 -3.66 -16.75 11.26
CA MET A 422 -2.86 -16.81 10.04
C MET A 422 -2.17 -18.18 9.88
N PRO A 423 -2.29 -18.84 8.71
CA PRO A 423 -1.48 -20.01 8.38
C PRO A 423 0.01 -19.64 8.27
N LEU A 424 0.87 -20.52 8.78
CA LEU A 424 2.32 -20.34 8.69
C LEU A 424 2.85 -20.62 7.27
N TYR A 425 2.32 -21.65 6.61
CA TYR A 425 2.75 -22.05 5.28
C TYR A 425 1.94 -21.35 4.18
N PRO A 426 2.58 -20.95 3.07
CA PRO A 426 1.89 -20.35 1.95
C PRO A 426 1.08 -21.39 1.17
N THR A 427 0.03 -20.92 0.49
CA THR A 427 -0.84 -21.70 -0.40
C THR A 427 -0.66 -21.26 -1.84
N GLU A 428 -1.26 -21.98 -2.79
CA GLU A 428 -1.32 -21.63 -4.22
C GLU A 428 -1.81 -20.20 -4.48
N GLU A 429 -2.67 -19.66 -3.62
CA GLU A 429 -3.21 -18.30 -3.72
C GLU A 429 -2.16 -17.22 -3.42
N ILE A 430 -1.13 -17.57 -2.65
CA ILE A 430 -0.06 -16.65 -2.22
C ILE A 430 1.19 -16.85 -3.10
N ILE A 431 1.60 -18.09 -3.34
CA ILE A 431 2.87 -18.45 -3.97
C ILE A 431 3.05 -17.78 -5.34
N TRP A 432 1.99 -17.73 -6.16
CA TRP A 432 2.01 -17.13 -7.50
C TRP A 432 1.37 -15.74 -7.58
N ASN A 433 1.10 -15.10 -6.44
CA ASN A 433 0.54 -13.74 -6.40
C ASN A 433 1.66 -12.69 -6.45
N GLU A 434 1.94 -12.18 -7.66
CA GLU A 434 3.08 -11.29 -7.93
C GLU A 434 3.00 -9.92 -7.22
N ASN A 435 1.82 -9.53 -6.70
CA ASN A 435 1.65 -8.28 -5.94
C ASN A 435 2.27 -8.35 -4.53
N ILE A 436 2.40 -9.55 -3.98
CA ILE A 436 2.93 -9.82 -2.63
C ILE A 436 4.19 -10.69 -2.65
N VAL A 437 4.34 -11.56 -3.67
CA VAL A 437 5.54 -12.37 -3.92
C VAL A 437 6.11 -11.93 -5.28
N PRO A 438 6.85 -10.81 -5.32
CA PRO A 438 7.38 -10.29 -6.58
C PRO A 438 8.41 -11.26 -7.17
N THR A 439 8.54 -11.23 -8.50
CA THR A 439 9.63 -11.96 -9.17
C THR A 439 10.96 -11.20 -9.05
N GLU A 440 12.09 -11.88 -9.28
CA GLU A 440 13.42 -11.23 -9.43
C GLU A 440 13.43 -10.08 -10.44
N TYR A 441 12.48 -10.03 -11.37
CA TYR A 441 12.38 -9.03 -12.43
C TYR A 441 11.60 -7.77 -12.04
N PHE A 442 11.19 -7.61 -10.78
CA PHE A 442 10.48 -6.43 -10.33
C PHE A 442 11.29 -5.15 -10.58
N SER A 443 10.75 -4.23 -11.40
CA SER A 443 11.47 -3.04 -11.88
C SER A 443 11.54 -1.89 -10.85
N GLY A 444 10.72 -1.95 -9.79
CA GLY A 444 10.53 -0.86 -8.85
C GLY A 444 9.59 0.27 -9.33
N GLU A 445 9.01 0.15 -10.54
CA GLU A 445 8.08 1.16 -11.08
C GLU A 445 6.70 1.14 -10.39
N GLY A 446 6.22 -0.06 -10.05
CA GLY A 446 4.99 -0.26 -9.27
C GLY A 446 5.26 -0.19 -7.76
N CYS A 447 4.21 -0.01 -6.96
CA CYS A 447 4.29 -0.30 -5.53
C CYS A 447 3.97 -1.78 -5.29
N LEU A 448 4.29 -2.27 -4.10
CA LEU A 448 3.93 -3.60 -3.64
C LEU A 448 3.15 -3.44 -2.34
N ALA A 449 2.21 -4.35 -2.07
CA ALA A 449 1.50 -4.42 -0.81
C ALA A 449 2.38 -5.07 0.28
N LEU A 450 3.59 -4.54 0.45
CA LEU A 450 4.62 -5.06 1.34
C LEU A 450 4.90 -4.07 2.48
N PRO A 451 5.10 -4.58 3.71
CA PRO A 451 5.60 -3.75 4.79
C PRO A 451 6.97 -3.15 4.46
N LYS A 452 7.19 -1.91 4.89
CA LYS A 452 8.50 -1.25 4.77
C LYS A 452 9.25 -1.28 6.09
N LEU A 453 10.53 -1.61 6.03
CA LEU A 453 11.45 -1.46 7.16
C LEU A 453 12.14 -0.10 7.03
N ASN A 454 11.88 0.77 8.01
CA ASN A 454 12.54 2.07 8.14
C ASN A 454 13.02 2.25 9.59
N LEU A 455 13.37 3.46 10.00
CA LEU A 455 13.95 3.78 11.31
C LEU A 455 12.97 3.62 12.48
N GLN A 456 11.66 3.70 12.23
CA GLN A 456 10.63 3.73 13.28
C GLN A 456 9.49 2.76 12.96
N PHE A 457 8.88 2.27 14.03
CA PHE A 457 7.71 1.40 14.03
C PHE A 457 6.74 1.93 15.09
N LEU A 458 5.43 1.69 14.92
CA LEU A 458 4.42 2.20 15.85
C LEU A 458 4.55 1.57 17.24
N THR A 459 4.70 0.25 17.27
CA THR A 459 4.84 -0.55 18.50
C THR A 459 5.77 -1.73 18.25
N LEU A 460 6.12 -2.48 19.31
CA LEU A 460 6.84 -3.75 19.15
C LEU A 460 6.04 -4.75 18.29
N HIS A 461 4.72 -4.76 18.43
CA HIS A 461 3.85 -5.62 17.63
C HIS A 461 3.97 -5.27 16.13
N ASP A 462 3.92 -3.98 15.77
CA ASP A 462 4.13 -3.53 14.39
C ASP A 462 5.49 -4.00 13.85
N TYR A 463 6.57 -3.77 14.61
CA TYR A 463 7.91 -4.22 14.22
C TYR A 463 7.96 -5.73 13.93
N LEU A 464 7.46 -6.55 14.86
CA LEU A 464 7.49 -8.01 14.72
C LEU A 464 6.61 -8.46 13.55
N LEU A 465 5.43 -7.87 13.38
CA LEU A 465 4.50 -8.22 12.31
C LEU A 465 5.08 -7.88 10.93
N ARG A 466 5.73 -6.73 10.76
CA ARG A 466 6.40 -6.37 9.49
C ARG A 466 7.51 -7.37 9.16
N ASN A 467 8.35 -7.72 10.14
CA ASN A 467 9.43 -8.69 9.94
C ASN A 467 8.89 -10.09 9.62
N LEU A 468 7.87 -10.55 10.35
CA LEU A 468 7.22 -11.83 10.10
C LEU A 468 6.66 -11.91 8.67
N ASN A 469 5.94 -10.87 8.24
CA ASN A 469 5.35 -10.81 6.91
C ASN A 469 6.41 -10.79 5.81
N LEU A 470 7.45 -9.97 5.95
CA LEU A 470 8.54 -9.90 4.98
C LEU A 470 9.31 -11.21 4.89
N PHE A 471 9.65 -11.81 6.03
CA PHE A 471 10.32 -13.11 6.07
C PHE A 471 9.47 -14.19 5.41
N ARG A 472 8.18 -14.25 5.74
CA ARG A 472 7.26 -15.23 5.15
C ARG A 472 7.15 -15.08 3.63
N LEU A 473 7.07 -13.85 3.12
CA LEU A 473 6.93 -13.59 1.68
C LEU A 473 8.23 -13.84 0.92
N GLU A 474 9.38 -13.53 1.51
CA GLU A 474 10.68 -13.85 0.94
C GLU A 474 10.91 -15.36 0.88
N SER A 475 10.66 -16.09 1.96
CA SER A 475 10.73 -17.57 1.94
C SER A 475 9.71 -18.18 0.97
N THR A 476 8.55 -17.54 0.77
CA THR A 476 7.56 -17.99 -0.22
C THR A 476 8.10 -17.89 -1.66
N TYR A 477 8.97 -16.92 -1.95
CA TYR A 477 9.62 -16.82 -3.25
C TYR A 477 10.56 -18.00 -3.51
N GLU A 478 11.36 -18.40 -2.52
CA GLU A 478 12.22 -19.59 -2.63
C GLU A 478 11.39 -20.86 -2.81
N ILE A 479 10.31 -21.02 -2.02
CA ILE A 479 9.37 -22.14 -2.14
C ILE A 479 8.77 -22.20 -3.55
N ARG A 480 8.43 -21.05 -4.15
CA ARG A 480 7.94 -21.00 -5.53
C ARG A 480 8.97 -21.59 -6.50
N GLN A 481 10.23 -21.18 -6.40
CA GLN A 481 11.30 -21.66 -7.29
C GLN A 481 11.50 -23.17 -7.14
N ASP A 482 11.53 -23.68 -5.91
CA ASP A 482 11.68 -25.10 -5.62
C ASP A 482 10.51 -25.93 -6.17
N ILE A 483 9.28 -25.46 -6.00
CA ILE A 483 8.09 -26.11 -6.55
C ILE A 483 8.12 -26.11 -8.08
N GLU A 484 8.46 -24.97 -8.69
CA GLU A 484 8.52 -24.85 -10.16
C GLU A 484 9.58 -25.77 -10.76
N ASP A 485 10.78 -25.86 -10.18
CA ASP A 485 11.84 -26.78 -10.63
C ASP A 485 11.43 -28.26 -10.44
N ALA A 486 10.94 -28.62 -9.25
CA ALA A 486 10.58 -30.00 -8.93
C ALA A 486 9.47 -30.54 -9.84
N ILE A 487 8.40 -29.77 -10.06
CA ILE A 487 7.28 -30.18 -10.90
C ILE A 487 7.69 -30.24 -12.38
N SER A 488 8.48 -29.27 -12.85
CA SER A 488 8.97 -29.27 -14.23
C SER A 488 9.80 -30.53 -14.52
N ARG A 489 10.64 -30.95 -13.57
CA ARG A 489 11.44 -32.19 -13.67
C ARG A 489 10.60 -33.46 -13.62
N LEU A 490 9.57 -33.50 -12.78
CA LEU A 490 8.63 -34.63 -12.72
C LEU A 490 7.81 -34.79 -14.02
N SER A 491 7.59 -33.69 -14.75
CA SER A 491 6.88 -33.67 -16.03
C SER A 491 5.51 -34.39 -15.94
N PRO A 492 4.54 -33.82 -15.19
CA PRO A 492 3.21 -34.41 -15.06
C PRO A 492 2.43 -34.31 -16.38
N TRP A 493 1.90 -35.43 -16.84
CA TRP A 493 1.10 -35.57 -18.05
C TRP A 493 -0.22 -36.26 -17.77
N LYS A 494 -1.20 -36.02 -18.63
CA LYS A 494 -2.50 -36.68 -18.58
C LYS A 494 -2.39 -38.11 -19.13
N ALA A 495 -2.65 -39.10 -18.29
CA ALA A 495 -2.76 -40.50 -18.69
C ALA A 495 -4.11 -40.81 -19.36
N GLU A 496 -4.21 -41.98 -20.00
CA GLU A 496 -5.43 -42.43 -20.69
C GLU A 496 -6.61 -42.66 -19.74
N ASP A 497 -6.34 -43.09 -18.50
CA ASP A 497 -7.32 -43.28 -17.43
C ASP A 497 -7.74 -41.96 -16.75
N GLY A 498 -7.17 -40.82 -17.18
CA GLY A 498 -7.41 -39.50 -16.63
C GLY A 498 -6.59 -39.16 -15.38
N ASN A 499 -5.74 -40.09 -14.90
CA ASN A 499 -4.83 -39.82 -13.78
C ASN A 499 -3.57 -39.05 -14.23
N ALA A 500 -2.81 -38.57 -13.25
CA ALA A 500 -1.50 -37.97 -13.51
C ALA A 500 -0.45 -39.06 -13.74
N PHE A 501 0.24 -38.99 -14.88
CA PHE A 501 1.42 -39.78 -15.18
C PHE A 501 2.66 -38.90 -15.11
N PHE A 502 3.67 -39.31 -14.35
CA PHE A 502 4.92 -38.57 -14.20
C PHE A 502 5.98 -39.19 -15.12
N GLY A 503 6.35 -38.46 -16.18
CA GLY A 503 7.32 -38.93 -17.18
C GLY A 503 8.79 -38.75 -16.76
N GLY A 504 9.05 -37.92 -15.75
CA GLY A 504 10.37 -37.62 -15.25
C GLY A 504 10.54 -37.98 -13.77
N TRP A 505 11.66 -37.54 -13.20
CA TRP A 505 12.00 -37.75 -11.80
C TRP A 505 12.61 -36.48 -11.22
N ALA A 506 12.38 -36.24 -9.93
CA ALA A 506 12.99 -35.14 -9.19
C ALA A 506 13.66 -35.69 -7.93
N ARG A 507 14.81 -35.11 -7.55
CA ARG A 507 15.52 -35.45 -6.31
C ARG A 507 14.70 -35.02 -5.08
N MET A 508 14.11 -33.83 -5.14
CA MET A 508 13.41 -33.16 -4.02
C MET A 508 11.88 -33.36 -4.02
N ALA A 509 11.32 -34.15 -4.93
CA ALA A 509 9.89 -34.45 -4.95
C ALA A 509 9.62 -35.90 -5.37
N GLN A 510 8.65 -36.54 -4.70
CA GLN A 510 8.24 -37.91 -4.95
C GLN A 510 6.72 -38.00 -5.12
N PRO A 511 6.20 -38.84 -6.03
CA PRO A 511 4.78 -39.12 -6.11
C PRO A 511 4.26 -39.78 -4.83
N ILE A 512 3.18 -39.24 -4.28
CA ILE A 512 2.51 -39.78 -3.10
C ILE A 512 1.69 -41.01 -3.52
N THR A 513 1.89 -42.15 -2.86
CA THR A 513 1.14 -43.38 -3.11
C THR A 513 -0.12 -43.47 -2.26
N ASN A 514 -0.06 -42.97 -1.03
CA ASN A 514 -1.20 -42.91 -0.12
C ASN A 514 -1.09 -41.68 0.78
N PHE A 515 -2.23 -41.06 1.06
CA PHE A 515 -2.35 -39.94 1.99
C PHE A 515 -3.62 -40.14 2.83
N ALA A 516 -3.47 -40.16 4.15
CA ALA A 516 -4.60 -40.31 5.06
C ALA A 516 -4.47 -39.39 6.26
N VAL A 517 -5.49 -38.58 6.54
CA VAL A 517 -5.57 -37.81 7.79
C VAL A 517 -5.92 -38.78 8.92
N VAL A 518 -5.02 -38.90 9.90
CA VAL A 518 -5.14 -39.90 10.99
C VAL A 518 -5.62 -39.30 12.30
N GLU A 519 -5.44 -38.00 12.51
CA GLU A 519 -5.88 -37.32 13.72
C GLU A 519 -6.33 -35.90 13.43
N VAL A 520 -7.49 -35.54 13.98
CA VAL A 520 -7.96 -34.16 14.09
C VAL A 520 -8.36 -33.93 15.54
N ALA A 521 -7.49 -33.24 16.28
CA ALA A 521 -7.71 -32.95 17.69
C ALA A 521 -8.74 -31.82 17.87
N LYS A 522 -9.40 -31.80 19.03
CA LYS A 522 -10.35 -30.74 19.37
C LYS A 522 -9.65 -29.37 19.46
N PRO A 523 -10.29 -28.28 19.06
CA PRO A 523 -9.79 -26.92 19.32
C PRO A 523 -9.54 -26.68 20.81
N ASN A 524 -8.56 -25.81 21.12
CA ASN A 524 -8.41 -25.29 22.47
C ASN A 524 -9.58 -24.36 22.82
N ILE A 525 -9.79 -24.11 24.11
CA ILE A 525 -10.85 -23.19 24.57
C ILE A 525 -10.58 -21.79 23.98
N GLY A 526 -11.57 -21.25 23.27
CA GLY A 526 -11.49 -19.92 22.63
C GLY A 526 -10.97 -19.94 21.20
N GLU A 527 -10.31 -21.01 20.77
CA GLU A 527 -9.82 -21.14 19.39
C GLU A 527 -10.86 -21.80 18.48
N LYS A 528 -10.93 -21.34 17.23
CA LYS A 528 -11.81 -21.93 16.21
C LYS A 528 -11.14 -23.09 15.45
N LYS A 529 -9.80 -23.11 15.43
CA LYS A 529 -8.99 -24.10 14.68
C LYS A 529 -8.67 -25.33 15.55
N PRO A 530 -8.53 -26.53 14.95
CA PRO A 530 -8.10 -27.71 15.70
C PRO A 530 -6.71 -27.48 16.32
N SER A 531 -6.50 -28.02 17.52
CA SER A 531 -5.20 -27.90 18.22
C SER A 531 -4.09 -28.71 17.54
N ARG A 532 -4.45 -29.75 16.79
CA ARG A 532 -3.52 -30.61 16.05
C ARG A 532 -4.22 -31.33 14.90
N VAL A 533 -3.53 -31.43 13.77
CA VAL A 533 -3.91 -32.29 12.64
C VAL A 533 -2.70 -33.13 12.27
N ARG A 534 -2.85 -34.45 12.13
CA ARG A 534 -1.80 -35.36 11.65
C ARG A 534 -2.27 -36.18 10.46
N ALA A 535 -1.36 -36.46 9.54
CA ALA A 535 -1.62 -37.30 8.39
C ALA A 535 -0.43 -38.24 8.15
N ASP A 536 -0.73 -39.44 7.66
CA ASP A 536 0.26 -40.40 7.20
C ASP A 536 0.43 -40.22 5.68
N VAL A 537 1.68 -40.02 5.25
CA VAL A 537 2.06 -39.89 3.84
C VAL A 537 2.95 -41.07 3.48
N THR A 538 2.57 -41.82 2.44
CA THR A 538 3.36 -42.92 1.92
C THR A 538 3.93 -42.55 0.56
N VAL A 539 5.24 -42.79 0.37
CA VAL A 539 5.94 -42.61 -0.90
C VAL A 539 6.69 -43.89 -1.24
N ASN A 540 6.90 -44.15 -2.54
CA ASN A 540 7.69 -45.29 -3.00
C ASN A 540 9.07 -44.82 -3.46
N LEU A 541 10.12 -45.12 -2.69
CA LEU A 541 11.49 -44.73 -2.97
C LEU A 541 12.18 -45.69 -3.95
N ASN A 542 11.58 -45.89 -5.13
CA ASN A 542 12.21 -46.63 -6.23
C ASN A 542 13.18 -45.71 -7.01
N VAL A 543 14.20 -45.22 -6.29
CA VAL A 543 15.18 -44.23 -6.77
C VAL A 543 16.60 -44.72 -6.50
N ARG A 544 17.60 -43.95 -6.96
CA ARG A 544 19.02 -44.24 -6.67
C ARG A 544 19.29 -44.26 -5.16
N SER A 545 20.28 -45.04 -4.74
CA SER A 545 20.68 -45.22 -3.34
C SER A 545 20.92 -43.89 -2.62
N GLU A 546 21.57 -42.94 -3.27
CA GLU A 546 21.92 -41.65 -2.67
C GLU A 546 20.64 -40.85 -2.34
N ILE A 547 19.68 -40.82 -3.28
CA ILE A 547 18.41 -40.11 -3.11
C ILE A 547 17.55 -40.80 -2.07
N LYS A 548 17.54 -42.14 -2.05
CA LYS A 548 16.82 -42.91 -1.04
C LYS A 548 17.29 -42.57 0.37
N VAL A 549 18.61 -42.53 0.59
CA VAL A 549 19.21 -42.16 1.87
C VAL A 549 18.84 -40.73 2.28
N GLU A 550 18.76 -39.79 1.34
CA GLU A 550 18.32 -38.42 1.62
C GLU A 550 16.87 -38.36 2.13
N TRP A 551 15.95 -39.06 1.48
CA TRP A 551 14.55 -39.12 1.89
C TRP A 551 14.35 -39.87 3.23
N GLU A 552 15.10 -40.95 3.46
CA GLU A 552 15.11 -41.66 4.75
C GLU A 552 15.77 -40.83 5.88
N ASN A 553 16.52 -39.79 5.50
CA ASN A 553 17.15 -38.87 6.43
C ASN A 553 16.28 -37.71 6.88
N LEU A 554 15.04 -37.59 6.39
CA LEU A 554 14.08 -36.63 6.95
C LEU A 554 13.92 -36.84 8.46
N ARG A 555 13.89 -35.73 9.20
CA ARG A 555 13.82 -35.68 10.65
C ARG A 555 12.59 -34.91 11.11
N LYS A 556 12.31 -35.09 12.39
CA LYS A 556 11.28 -34.31 13.08
C LYS A 556 11.56 -32.82 12.87
N HIS A 557 10.50 -32.06 12.58
CA HIS A 557 10.55 -30.62 12.29
C HIS A 557 11.01 -30.24 10.87
N ASP A 558 11.36 -31.21 10.02
CA ASP A 558 11.59 -30.92 8.60
C ASP A 558 10.27 -30.55 7.92
N VAL A 559 10.30 -29.46 7.14
CA VAL A 559 9.13 -28.97 6.42
C VAL A 559 9.07 -29.62 5.05
N CYS A 560 7.89 -30.12 4.68
CA CYS A 560 7.58 -30.66 3.37
C CYS A 560 6.35 -29.95 2.77
N PHE A 561 6.22 -29.98 1.45
CA PHE A 561 5.03 -29.45 0.76
C PHE A 561 4.26 -30.57 0.07
N LEU A 562 2.98 -30.69 0.39
CA LEU A 562 2.01 -31.56 -0.25
C LEU A 562 1.40 -30.83 -1.43
N ILE A 563 1.57 -31.37 -2.63
CA ILE A 563 1.19 -30.71 -3.87
C ILE A 563 0.23 -31.59 -4.66
N THR A 564 -0.86 -30.99 -5.13
CA THR A 564 -1.82 -31.63 -6.03
C THR A 564 -1.66 -31.07 -7.44
N VAL A 565 -1.44 -31.95 -8.41
CA VAL A 565 -1.43 -31.63 -9.84
C VAL A 565 -2.51 -32.42 -10.58
N ARG A 566 -3.18 -31.76 -11.51
CA ARG A 566 -4.13 -32.36 -12.46
C ARG A 566 -3.70 -31.96 -13.88
N PRO A 567 -2.76 -32.71 -14.47
CA PRO A 567 -2.20 -32.36 -15.77
C PRO A 567 -3.26 -32.45 -16.87
N THR A 568 -3.19 -31.50 -17.80
CA THR A 568 -4.07 -31.42 -18.98
C THR A 568 -3.33 -31.76 -20.28
N LEU A 569 -2.00 -31.66 -20.26
CA LEU A 569 -1.14 -31.88 -21.42
C LEU A 569 -0.89 -33.38 -21.69
N PRO A 570 -0.82 -33.80 -22.96
CA PRO A 570 -0.56 -35.19 -23.31
C PRO A 570 0.87 -35.62 -22.99
N ILE A 571 1.06 -36.93 -22.88
CA ILE A 571 2.36 -37.57 -22.64
C ILE A 571 3.40 -37.14 -23.69
N GLY A 572 4.60 -36.81 -23.24
CA GLY A 572 5.71 -36.36 -24.09
C GLY A 572 5.77 -34.84 -24.33
N THR A 573 4.80 -34.06 -23.83
CA THR A 573 4.83 -32.60 -23.96
C THR A 573 5.95 -32.02 -23.10
N LYS A 574 6.87 -31.26 -23.71
CA LYS A 574 7.97 -30.61 -22.99
C LYS A 574 7.50 -29.34 -22.31
N PHE A 575 8.03 -29.09 -21.11
CA PHE A 575 7.80 -27.85 -20.37
C PHE A 575 8.50 -26.67 -21.07
N ASP A 576 7.78 -25.58 -21.30
CA ASP A 576 8.34 -24.32 -21.78
C ASP A 576 8.56 -23.36 -20.61
N ALA A 577 9.83 -23.07 -20.31
CA ALA A 577 10.23 -22.15 -19.25
C ALA A 577 9.74 -20.71 -19.47
N ARG A 578 9.38 -20.34 -20.71
CA ARG A 578 8.83 -19.01 -21.04
C ARG A 578 7.31 -18.97 -20.99
N GLY A 579 6.66 -20.13 -20.91
CA GLY A 579 5.20 -20.23 -20.82
C GLY A 579 4.71 -20.09 -19.38
N PRO A 580 3.41 -19.83 -19.16
CA PRO A 580 2.82 -19.76 -17.83
C PRO A 580 2.90 -21.10 -17.11
N PHE A 581 3.59 -21.13 -15.97
CA PHE A 581 3.87 -22.36 -15.22
C PHE A 581 2.59 -23.12 -14.82
N LEU A 582 1.63 -22.42 -14.20
CA LEU A 582 0.40 -23.02 -13.67
C LEU A 582 -0.45 -23.73 -14.73
N ALA A 583 -0.54 -23.15 -15.93
CA ALA A 583 -1.30 -23.73 -17.03
C ALA A 583 -0.65 -25.01 -17.58
N GLN A 584 0.68 -25.09 -17.54
CA GLN A 584 1.43 -26.24 -18.02
C GLN A 584 1.49 -27.36 -16.99
N SER A 585 1.67 -27.04 -15.70
CA SER A 585 1.79 -28.02 -14.63
C SER A 585 0.45 -28.63 -14.21
N GLY A 586 -0.65 -27.91 -14.41
CA GLY A 586 -1.97 -28.31 -13.89
C GLY A 586 -2.01 -28.27 -12.36
N LEU A 587 -1.16 -27.47 -11.71
CA LEU A 587 -1.13 -27.34 -10.26
C LEU A 587 -2.47 -26.81 -9.72
N LEU A 588 -2.97 -27.47 -8.68
CA LEU A 588 -4.27 -27.18 -8.07
C LEU A 588 -4.14 -26.70 -6.62
N CYS A 589 -3.33 -27.38 -5.80
CA CYS A 589 -3.20 -27.08 -4.37
C CYS A 589 -1.77 -27.26 -3.88
N VAL A 590 -1.35 -26.41 -2.95
CA VAL A 590 -0.09 -26.51 -2.20
C VAL A 590 -0.37 -26.37 -0.71
N ARG A 591 0.05 -27.33 0.11
CA ARG A 591 -0.09 -27.28 1.58
C ARG A 591 1.23 -27.66 2.23
N GLY A 592 1.73 -26.84 3.15
CA GLY A 592 2.90 -27.20 3.96
C GLY A 592 2.55 -28.19 5.07
N CYS A 593 3.49 -29.06 5.41
CA CYS A 593 3.42 -29.97 6.55
C CYS A 593 4.80 -30.09 7.23
N GLU A 594 4.80 -30.62 8.44
CA GLU A 594 5.99 -30.82 9.26
C GLU A 594 6.09 -32.32 9.63
N MET A 595 7.29 -32.89 9.49
CA MET A 595 7.58 -34.32 9.72
C MET A 595 7.60 -34.74 11.20
#